data_AF-A0A0G1TL98-F1
#
_entry.id   AF-A0A0G1TL98-F1
#
_cell.length_a   1.000
_cell.length_b   1.000
_cell.length_c   1.000
_cell.angle_alpha   90.00
_cell.angle_beta   90.00
_cell.angle_gamma   90.00
#
_symmetry.space_group_name_H-M   'P 1'
#
loop_
_entity.id
_entity.type
_entity.pdbx_description
1 polymer ?
#
loop_
_entity_poly.entity_id
_entity_poly.type
_entity_poly.pdbx_seq_one_letter_code
_entity_poly.pdbx_strand_id
1 'polypeptide(L)'
;MLDIQYIRDNAQLVKTSAKNKNGNPAVVDNLLEVDQKRRELIGKVEVIRGKRNKLNDQLKTTRTAELIAQSKELKLALENLEPELKRLEVSFADLMLQIPNVSLPEVPVGKDESGNVVVREWGTKPQFDFTPLDHVAIATQNDWLDLERGSKVAGYRGYYLKNDAIHQC
;
A
#
# COMPACT_ATOMS: atom_id res chain seq x y z
N MET A 1 -0.84 7.76 -0.67
CA MET A 1 -0.52 7.00 -1.90
C MET A 1 -0.04 8.00 -2.93
N LEU A 2 1.02 7.70 -3.69
CA LEU A 2 1.49 8.60 -4.74
C LEU A 2 0.42 8.76 -5.83
N ASP A 3 0.42 9.90 -6.51
CA ASP A 3 -0.44 10.10 -7.68
C ASP A 3 0.05 9.20 -8.83
N ILE A 4 -0.88 8.52 -9.51
CA ILE A 4 -0.58 7.70 -10.67
C ILE A 4 0.06 8.54 -11.80
N GLN A 5 -0.36 9.79 -11.97
CA GLN A 5 0.24 10.67 -12.98
C GLN A 5 1.72 10.92 -12.67
N TYR A 6 2.03 11.21 -11.41
CA TYR A 6 3.41 11.39 -10.96
C TYR A 6 4.26 10.12 -11.19
N ILE A 7 3.70 8.93 -10.93
CA ILE A 7 4.40 7.65 -11.17
C ILE A 7 4.68 7.44 -12.66
N ARG A 8 3.75 7.79 -13.55
CA ARG A 8 3.98 7.71 -15.01
C ARG A 8 5.11 8.63 -15.45
N ASP A 9 5.09 9.88 -14.98
CA ASP A 9 6.05 10.90 -15.39
C ASP A 9 7.45 10.66 -14.80
N ASN A 10 7.52 10.04 -13.61
CA ASN A 10 8.75 9.86 -12.84
C ASN A 10 9.05 8.39 -12.53
N ALA A 11 8.70 7.47 -13.43
CA ALA A 11 8.79 6.03 -13.20
C ALA A 11 10.19 5.59 -12.72
N GLN A 12 11.26 6.12 -13.30
CA GLN A 12 12.63 5.76 -12.94
C GLN A 12 13.02 6.24 -11.53
N LEU A 13 12.52 7.40 -11.10
CA LEU A 13 12.74 7.92 -9.76
C LEU A 13 12.03 7.04 -8.72
N VAL A 14 10.78 6.68 -8.99
CA VAL A 14 9.98 5.80 -8.12
C VAL A 14 10.65 4.43 -8.00
N LYS A 15 11.15 3.84 -9.11
CA LYS A 15 11.92 2.58 -9.09
C LYS A 15 13.18 2.68 -8.25
N THR A 16 13.96 3.74 -8.42
CA THR A 16 15.18 3.98 -7.65
C THR A 16 14.85 4.08 -6.17
N SER A 17 13.79 4.83 -5.81
CA SER A 17 13.35 4.95 -4.43
C SER A 17 12.86 3.62 -3.84
N ALA A 18 12.12 2.82 -4.61
CA ALA A 18 11.69 1.49 -4.18
C ALA A 18 12.91 0.59 -3.92
N LYS A 19 13.91 0.62 -4.81
CA LYS A 19 15.18 -0.12 -4.65
C LYS A 19 15.97 0.34 -3.43
N ASN A 20 16.07 1.66 -3.19
CA ASN A 20 16.77 2.22 -2.03
C ASN A 20 16.12 1.82 -0.70
N LYS A 21 14.83 1.49 -0.71
CA LYS A 21 14.09 0.96 0.45
C LYS A 21 14.08 -0.57 0.52
N ASN A 22 14.95 -1.24 -0.24
CA ASN A 22 15.00 -2.70 -0.39
C ASN A 22 13.68 -3.33 -0.88
N GLY A 23 12.81 -2.54 -1.53
CA GLY A 23 11.60 -3.01 -2.18
C GLY A 23 11.87 -3.56 -3.57
N ASN A 24 10.87 -4.22 -4.15
CA ASN A 24 10.95 -4.73 -5.51
C ASN A 24 10.61 -3.63 -6.54
N PRO A 25 11.57 -3.15 -7.36
CA PRO A 25 11.31 -2.11 -8.36
C PRO A 25 10.38 -2.59 -9.50
N ALA A 26 10.27 -3.90 -9.73
CA ALA A 26 9.40 -4.46 -10.76
C ALA A 26 7.90 -4.20 -10.50
N VAL A 27 7.53 -3.88 -9.25
CA VAL A 27 6.14 -3.48 -8.91
C VAL A 27 5.73 -2.22 -9.68
N VAL A 28 6.66 -1.30 -9.93
CA VAL A 28 6.38 -0.08 -10.71
C VAL A 28 6.09 -0.42 -12.18
N ASP A 29 6.87 -1.34 -12.76
CA ASP A 29 6.66 -1.80 -14.14
C ASP A 29 5.31 -2.51 -14.31
N ASN A 30 5.00 -3.42 -13.38
CA ASN A 30 3.72 -4.13 -13.36
C ASN A 30 2.54 -3.16 -13.21
N LEU A 31 2.67 -2.15 -12.35
CA LEU A 31 1.63 -1.13 -12.19
C LEU A 31 1.41 -0.36 -13.50
N LEU A 32 2.48 0.06 -14.17
CA LEU A 32 2.35 0.84 -15.41
C LEU A 32 1.72 0.02 -16.55
N GLU A 33 2.05 -1.27 -16.65
CA GLU A 33 1.36 -2.18 -17.57
C GLU A 33 -0.14 -2.30 -17.26
N VAL A 34 -0.48 -2.52 -15.98
CA VAL A 34 -1.88 -2.66 -15.55
C VAL A 34 -2.64 -1.34 -15.75
N ASP A 35 -2.03 -0.19 -15.47
CA ASP A 35 -2.60 1.13 -15.72
C ASP A 35 -2.88 1.35 -17.21
N GLN A 36 -1.95 0.96 -18.09
CA GLN A 36 -2.15 1.04 -19.54
C GLN A 36 -3.33 0.17 -19.99
N LYS A 37 -3.32 -1.12 -19.63
CA LYS A 37 -4.39 -2.07 -19.97
C LYS A 37 -5.74 -1.59 -19.44
N ARG A 38 -5.77 -1.06 -18.20
CA ARG A 38 -6.96 -0.48 -17.58
C ARG A 38 -7.48 0.72 -18.38
N ARG A 39 -6.63 1.68 -18.75
CA ARG A 39 -7.05 2.87 -19.54
C ARG A 39 -7.60 2.49 -20.91
N GLU A 40 -6.95 1.55 -21.59
CA GLU A 40 -7.41 1.03 -22.88
C GLU A 40 -8.79 0.36 -22.75
N LEU A 41 -8.97 -0.47 -21.72
CA LEU A 41 -10.23 -1.19 -21.50
C LEU A 41 -11.37 -0.26 -21.09
N ILE A 42 -11.10 0.74 -20.23
CA ILE A 42 -12.06 1.81 -19.91
C ILE A 42 -12.51 2.51 -21.20
N GLY A 43 -11.55 2.90 -22.06
CA GLY A 43 -11.86 3.52 -23.34
C GLY A 43 -12.77 2.66 -24.22
N LYS A 44 -12.47 1.35 -24.34
CA LYS A 44 -13.29 0.39 -25.10
C LYS A 44 -14.70 0.26 -24.52
N VAL A 45 -14.82 0.12 -23.19
CA VAL A 45 -16.11 -0.01 -22.50
C VAL A 45 -16.96 1.25 -22.68
N GLU A 46 -16.37 2.44 -22.54
CA GLU A 46 -17.09 3.71 -22.72
C GLU A 46 -17.56 3.93 -24.16
N VAL A 47 -16.76 3.54 -25.17
CA VAL A 47 -17.18 3.57 -26.58
C VAL A 47 -18.37 2.64 -26.81
N ILE A 48 -18.36 1.42 -26.25
CA ILE A 48 -19.44 0.45 -26.39
C ILE A 48 -20.71 0.93 -25.67
N ARG A 49 -20.57 1.49 -24.46
CA ARG A 49 -21.68 2.12 -23.71
C ARG A 49 -22.30 3.27 -24.50
N GLY A 50 -21.48 4.13 -25.08
CA GLY A 50 -21.93 5.23 -25.94
C GLY A 50 -22.70 4.74 -27.18
N LYS A 51 -22.19 3.71 -27.87
CA LYS A 51 -22.88 3.09 -29.01
C LYS A 51 -24.22 2.47 -28.60
N ARG A 52 -24.24 1.75 -27.47
CA ARG A 52 -25.46 1.13 -26.93
C ARG A 52 -26.51 2.17 -26.55
N ASN A 53 -26.12 3.28 -25.93
CA ASN A 53 -27.05 4.35 -25.58
C ASN A 53 -27.67 5.00 -26.84
N LYS A 54 -26.87 5.30 -27.87
CA LYS A 54 -27.37 5.80 -29.16
C LYS A 54 -28.34 4.83 -29.82
N LEU A 55 -28.03 3.52 -29.81
CA LEU A 55 -28.90 2.48 -30.34
C LEU A 55 -30.20 2.35 -29.54
N ASN A 56 -30.14 2.44 -28.21
CA ASN A 56 -31.33 2.44 -27.37
C ASN A 56 -32.26 3.62 -27.66
N ASP A 57 -31.70 4.80 -27.95
CA ASP A 57 -32.49 5.97 -28.33
C ASP A 57 -33.12 5.80 -29.72
N GLN A 58 -32.36 5.25 -30.69
CA GLN A 58 -32.91 4.91 -32.01
C GLN A 58 -34.02 3.85 -31.93
N LEU A 59 -33.88 2.85 -31.07
CA LEU A 59 -34.87 1.78 -30.85
C LEU A 59 -36.20 2.29 -30.27
N LYS A 60 -36.23 3.45 -29.61
CA LYS A 60 -37.47 4.09 -29.14
C LYS A 60 -38.29 4.66 -30.31
N THR A 61 -37.62 5.12 -31.37
CA THR A 61 -38.28 5.75 -32.53
C THR A 61 -38.48 4.76 -33.68
N THR A 62 -37.58 3.82 -33.88
CA THR A 62 -37.63 2.85 -34.98
C THR A 62 -37.12 1.50 -34.51
N ARG A 63 -37.95 0.47 -34.66
CA ARG A 63 -37.69 -0.85 -34.09
C ARG A 63 -37.54 -1.89 -35.20
N THR A 64 -36.32 -2.03 -35.72
CA THR A 64 -35.96 -3.04 -36.73
C THR A 64 -35.23 -4.22 -36.10
N ALA A 65 -35.31 -5.39 -36.73
CA ALA A 65 -34.63 -6.61 -36.25
C ALA A 65 -33.10 -6.44 -36.20
N GLU A 66 -32.52 -5.68 -37.12
CA GLU A 66 -31.09 -5.37 -37.19
C GLU A 66 -30.61 -4.55 -35.99
N LEU A 67 -31.36 -3.51 -35.59
CA LEU A 67 -31.03 -2.69 -34.41
C LEU A 67 -31.10 -3.51 -33.11
N ILE A 68 -32.05 -4.44 -33.03
CA ILE A 68 -32.18 -5.37 -31.88
C ILE A 68 -30.99 -6.34 -31.83
N ALA A 69 -30.54 -6.85 -32.97
CA ALA A 69 -29.38 -7.74 -33.05
C ALA A 69 -28.10 -7.00 -32.62
N GLN A 70 -27.85 -5.80 -33.15
CA GLN A 70 -26.69 -4.97 -32.77
C GLN A 70 -26.70 -4.62 -31.28
N SER A 71 -27.87 -4.30 -30.71
CA SER A 71 -27.96 -4.03 -29.27
C SER A 71 -27.64 -5.27 -28.41
N LYS A 72 -27.99 -6.48 -28.86
CA LYS A 72 -27.64 -7.73 -28.17
C LYS A 72 -26.14 -8.02 -28.26
N GLU A 73 -25.53 -7.82 -29.42
CA GLU A 73 -24.08 -7.99 -29.59
C GLU A 73 -23.28 -7.05 -28.69
N LEU A 74 -23.65 -5.77 -28.61
CA LEU A 74 -23.01 -4.82 -27.71
C LEU A 74 -23.22 -5.18 -26.23
N LYS A 75 -24.38 -5.76 -25.88
CA LYS A 75 -24.62 -6.25 -24.52
C LYS A 75 -23.69 -7.40 -24.16
N LEU A 76 -23.55 -8.39 -25.06
CA LEU A 76 -22.64 -9.52 -24.87
C LEU A 76 -21.18 -9.05 -24.79
N ALA A 77 -20.79 -8.08 -25.62
CA ALA A 77 -19.46 -7.49 -25.55
C ALA A 77 -19.19 -6.81 -24.20
N LEU A 78 -20.17 -6.10 -23.63
CA LEU A 78 -20.04 -5.51 -22.29
C LEU A 78 -19.98 -6.59 -21.19
N GLU A 79 -20.81 -7.63 -21.27
CA GLU A 79 -20.80 -8.73 -20.30
C GLU A 79 -19.44 -9.45 -20.23
N ASN A 80 -18.68 -9.45 -21.32
CA ASN A 80 -17.32 -10.00 -21.35
C ASN A 80 -16.26 -9.03 -20.84
N LEU A 81 -16.36 -7.74 -21.17
CA LEU A 81 -15.32 -6.74 -20.87
C LEU A 81 -15.44 -6.14 -19.45
N GLU A 82 -16.64 -6.04 -18.89
CA GLU A 82 -16.86 -5.48 -17.54
C GLU A 82 -16.21 -6.30 -16.42
N PRO A 83 -16.27 -7.65 -16.42
CA PRO A 83 -15.56 -8.47 -15.45
C PRO A 83 -14.03 -8.32 -15.55
N GLU A 84 -13.50 -8.23 -16.77
CA GLU A 84 -12.06 -8.03 -17.00
C GLU A 84 -11.61 -6.66 -16.48
N LEU A 85 -12.41 -5.62 -16.72
CA LEU A 85 -12.16 -4.29 -16.19
C LEU A 85 -12.13 -4.32 -14.67
N LYS A 86 -13.14 -4.92 -14.03
CA LYS A 86 -13.20 -5.02 -12.57
C LYS A 86 -11.99 -5.75 -11.98
N ARG A 87 -11.49 -6.81 -12.65
CA ARG A 87 -10.27 -7.51 -12.24
C ARG A 87 -9.04 -6.62 -12.32
N LEU A 88 -8.89 -5.88 -13.41
CA LEU A 88 -7.78 -4.92 -13.57
C LEU A 88 -7.84 -3.79 -12.55
N GLU A 89 -9.03 -3.32 -12.18
CA GLU A 89 -9.18 -2.27 -11.16
C GLU A 89 -8.74 -2.74 -9.76
N VAL A 90 -9.09 -3.97 -9.39
CA VAL A 90 -8.61 -4.57 -8.13
C VAL A 90 -7.09 -4.73 -8.16
N SER A 91 -6.56 -5.32 -9.24
CA SER A 91 -5.11 -5.48 -9.39
C SER A 91 -4.36 -4.13 -9.39
N PHE A 92 -4.94 -3.10 -9.99
CA PHE A 92 -4.39 -1.75 -9.99
C PHE A 92 -4.37 -1.17 -8.58
N ALA A 93 -5.46 -1.29 -7.83
CA ALA A 93 -5.54 -0.80 -6.45
C ALA A 93 -4.51 -1.50 -5.54
N ASP A 94 -4.37 -2.82 -5.66
CA ASP A 94 -3.40 -3.60 -4.87
C ASP A 94 -1.96 -3.20 -5.20
N LEU A 95 -1.64 -3.02 -6.47
CA LEU A 95 -0.31 -2.58 -6.91
C LEU A 95 0.00 -1.15 -6.46
N MET A 96 -0.99 -0.24 -6.49
CA MET A 96 -0.83 1.13 -6.00
C MET A 96 -0.50 1.18 -4.50
N LEU A 97 -1.06 0.27 -3.71
CA LEU A 97 -0.80 0.18 -2.26
C LEU A 97 0.62 -0.35 -1.95
N GLN A 98 1.20 -1.12 -2.86
CA GLN A 98 2.56 -1.66 -2.69
C GLN A 98 3.66 -0.64 -3.00
N ILE A 99 3.34 0.48 -3.65
CA ILE A 99 4.35 1.47 -4.01
C ILE A 99 4.72 2.32 -2.79
N PRO A 100 6.00 2.33 -2.37
CA PRO A 100 6.44 3.17 -1.28
C PRO A 100 6.52 4.65 -1.72
N ASN A 101 6.45 5.56 -0.76
CA ASN A 101 6.72 6.98 -1.03
C ASN A 101 8.15 7.18 -1.57
N VAL A 102 8.32 8.20 -2.41
CA VAL A 102 9.63 8.59 -2.95
C VAL A 102 10.50 9.16 -1.82
N SER A 103 11.75 8.71 -1.75
CA SER A 103 12.75 9.19 -0.79
C SER A 103 13.24 10.57 -1.22
N LEU A 104 13.42 11.47 -0.26
CA LEU A 104 14.03 12.78 -0.54
C LEU A 104 15.51 12.61 -0.90
N PRO A 105 16.10 13.52 -1.69
CA PRO A 105 17.51 13.44 -2.10
C PRO A 105 18.50 13.43 -0.92
N GLU A 106 18.12 14.03 0.20
CA GLU A 106 18.93 14.14 1.42
C GLU A 106 18.93 12.86 2.27
N VAL A 107 18.02 11.92 2.00
CA VAL A 107 17.91 10.69 2.78
C VAL A 107 19.08 9.76 2.40
N PRO A 108 19.94 9.37 3.36
CA PRO A 108 21.04 8.46 3.09
C PRO A 108 20.51 7.09 2.64
N VAL A 109 21.17 6.51 1.63
CA VAL A 109 20.84 5.16 1.15
C VAL A 109 21.54 4.15 2.04
N GLY A 110 20.76 3.34 2.75
CA GLY A 110 21.24 2.28 3.63
C GLY A 110 20.52 0.96 3.36
N LYS A 111 21.23 -0.16 3.53
CA LYS A 111 20.63 -1.50 3.41
C LYS A 111 19.70 -1.81 4.59
N ASP A 112 20.08 -1.38 5.77
CA ASP A 112 19.38 -1.61 7.04
C ASP A 112 19.76 -0.52 8.04
N GLU A 113 19.46 -0.74 9.32
CA GLU A 113 19.73 0.19 10.43
C GLU A 113 21.22 0.56 10.54
N SER A 114 22.15 -0.26 10.04
CA SER A 114 23.58 0.06 10.04
C SER A 114 23.95 1.20 9.08
N GLY A 115 23.09 1.51 8.12
CA GLY A 115 23.26 2.65 7.20
C GLY A 115 22.77 3.98 7.78
N ASN A 116 22.22 3.99 9.00
CA ASN A 116 21.72 5.21 9.62
C ASN A 116 22.87 6.14 10.03
N VAL A 117 22.75 7.42 9.70
CA VAL A 117 23.74 8.45 10.05
C VAL A 117 23.28 9.18 11.31
N VAL A 118 24.12 9.19 12.34
CA VAL A 118 23.87 9.98 13.55
C VAL A 118 24.08 11.46 13.24
N VAL A 119 22.98 12.23 13.25
CA VAL A 119 23.02 13.67 12.94
C VAL A 119 23.41 14.50 14.17
N ARG A 120 23.03 14.06 15.36
CA ARG A 120 23.34 14.73 16.63
C ARG A 120 23.32 13.74 17.79
N GLU A 121 24.18 13.99 18.76
CA GLU A 121 24.11 13.38 20.08
C GLU A 121 23.98 14.49 21.13
N TRP A 122 23.28 14.21 22.22
CA TRP A 122 23.07 15.17 23.29
C TRP A 122 23.25 14.52 24.66
N GLY A 123 24.00 15.19 25.54
CA GLY A 123 24.41 14.65 26.83
C GLY A 123 25.59 13.67 26.74
N THR A 124 26.03 13.18 27.89
CA THR A 124 27.08 12.16 28.01
C THR A 124 26.49 10.90 28.61
N LYS A 125 26.80 9.73 28.01
CA LYS A 125 26.38 8.44 28.57
C LYS A 125 26.96 8.28 29.99
N PRO A 126 26.15 7.86 30.98
CA PRO A 126 26.63 7.70 32.34
C PRO A 126 27.69 6.59 32.42
N GLN A 127 28.69 6.81 33.26
CA GLN A 127 29.64 5.76 33.65
C GLN A 127 29.17 5.14 34.96
N PHE A 128 29.04 3.82 34.98
CA PHE A 128 28.64 3.07 36.16
C PHE A 128 29.86 2.39 36.77
N ASP A 129 29.96 2.43 38.10
CA ASP A 129 30.91 1.69 38.93
C ASP A 129 30.43 0.28 39.29
N PHE A 130 29.23 -0.09 38.83
CA PHE A 130 28.61 -1.42 38.94
C PHE A 130 28.18 -1.93 37.56
N THR A 131 27.90 -3.23 37.45
CA THR A 131 27.29 -3.82 36.24
C THR A 131 25.84 -3.35 36.12
N PRO A 132 25.49 -2.50 35.13
CA PRO A 132 24.12 -2.01 35.01
C PRO A 132 23.18 -3.17 34.68
N LEU A 133 22.07 -3.23 35.40
CA LEU A 133 20.97 -4.13 35.09
C LEU A 133 20.14 -3.53 33.94
N ASP A 134 19.55 -4.37 33.10
CA ASP A 134 18.58 -3.90 32.12
C ASP A 134 17.25 -3.49 32.79
N HIS A 135 16.41 -2.78 32.04
CA HIS A 135 15.13 -2.29 32.55
C HIS A 135 14.19 -3.41 33.01
N VAL A 136 14.28 -4.63 32.46
CA VAL A 136 13.42 -5.76 32.83
C VAL A 136 13.86 -6.33 34.17
N ALA A 137 15.16 -6.54 34.36
CA ALA A 137 15.73 -7.00 35.61
C ALA A 137 15.46 -6.01 36.74
N ILE A 138 15.63 -4.71 36.50
CA ILE A 138 15.30 -3.65 37.47
C ILE A 138 13.81 -3.70 37.81
N ALA A 139 12.92 -3.71 36.81
CA ALA A 139 11.48 -3.71 37.06
C ALA A 139 11.00 -5.00 37.75
N THR A 140 11.62 -6.15 37.47
CA THR A 140 11.29 -7.42 38.11
C THR A 140 11.72 -7.44 39.58
N GLN A 141 12.92 -6.94 39.89
CA GLN A 141 13.42 -6.86 41.28
C GLN A 141 12.57 -5.96 42.16
N ASN A 142 11.98 -4.90 41.59
CA ASN A 142 11.14 -3.94 42.31
C ASN A 142 9.64 -4.29 42.26
N ASP A 143 9.26 -5.47 41.75
CA ASP A 143 7.86 -5.88 41.54
C ASP A 143 7.03 -4.85 40.75
N TRP A 144 7.65 -4.18 39.79
CA TRP A 144 7.03 -3.16 38.93
C TRP A 144 6.48 -3.70 37.63
N LEU A 145 6.85 -4.92 37.26
CA LEU A 145 6.49 -5.53 35.98
C LEU A 145 6.20 -7.02 36.16
N ASP A 146 5.19 -7.52 35.45
CA ASP A 146 4.76 -8.92 35.44
C ASP A 146 4.62 -9.44 34.01
N LEU A 147 5.68 -10.08 33.52
CA LEU A 147 5.68 -10.71 32.19
C LEU A 147 4.88 -12.01 32.16
N GLU A 148 4.89 -12.76 33.26
CA GLU A 148 4.27 -14.09 33.30
C GLU A 148 2.74 -13.98 33.22
N ARG A 149 2.14 -13.13 34.08
CA ARG A 149 0.70 -12.88 34.04
C ARG A 149 0.29 -12.15 32.77
N GLY A 150 1.11 -11.20 32.30
CA GLY A 150 0.86 -10.52 31.04
C GLY A 150 0.83 -11.48 29.86
N SER A 151 1.81 -12.38 29.79
CA SER A 151 1.86 -13.40 28.74
C SER A 151 0.75 -14.44 28.87
N LYS A 152 0.29 -14.76 30.09
CA LYS A 152 -0.82 -15.68 30.30
C LYS A 152 -2.16 -15.12 29.83
N VAL A 153 -2.38 -13.82 30.03
CA VAL A 153 -3.67 -13.17 29.69
C VAL A 153 -3.68 -12.68 28.24
N ALA A 154 -2.63 -12.00 27.79
CA ALA A 154 -2.58 -11.33 26.50
C ALA A 154 -1.68 -12.04 25.46
N GLY A 155 -0.95 -13.08 25.86
CA GLY A 155 -0.02 -13.79 24.98
C GLY A 155 1.35 -13.11 24.86
N TYR A 156 2.16 -13.57 23.90
CA TYR A 156 3.52 -13.09 23.67
C TYR A 156 3.58 -11.56 23.50
N ARG A 157 4.53 -10.91 24.20
CA ARG A 157 4.67 -9.44 24.37
C ARG A 157 3.63 -8.74 25.26
N GLY A 158 2.75 -9.50 25.92
CA GLY A 158 1.91 -8.97 27.00
C GLY A 158 2.68 -8.86 28.32
N TYR A 159 2.52 -7.74 29.02
CA TYR A 159 3.06 -7.53 30.38
C TYR A 159 2.12 -6.62 31.18
N TYR A 160 2.12 -6.77 32.50
CA TYR A 160 1.49 -5.80 33.39
C TYR A 160 2.54 -4.91 34.02
N LEU A 161 2.24 -3.62 34.15
CA LEU A 161 2.92 -2.74 35.11
C LEU A 161 2.22 -2.87 36.47
N LYS A 162 2.99 -2.79 37.54
CA LYS A 162 2.56 -2.99 38.93
C LYS A 162 3.08 -1.87 39.82
N ASN A 163 2.37 -1.63 40.92
CA ASN A 163 2.80 -0.75 42.03
C ASN A 163 3.25 0.63 41.52
N ASP A 164 4.41 1.10 41.98
CA ASP A 164 4.90 2.45 41.71
C ASP A 164 5.08 2.74 40.22
N ALA A 165 5.37 1.73 39.40
CA ALA A 165 5.52 1.90 37.95
C ALA A 165 4.20 2.26 37.24
N ILE A 166 3.04 2.01 37.85
CA ILE A 166 1.75 2.48 37.31
C ILE A 166 1.63 4.00 37.45
N HIS A 167 2.27 4.59 38.46
CA HIS A 167 2.14 5.99 38.81
C HIS A 167 3.23 6.90 38.22
N GLN A 168 4.20 6.34 37.49
CA GLN A 168 5.30 7.07 36.85
C GLN A 168 5.05 7.39 35.36
N CYS A 169 3.87 7.09 34.84
CA CYS A 169 3.44 7.48 33.50
C CYS A 169 2.85 8.90 33.48
#